data_AF-A0A5C6RGA3-F1
#
_entry.id   AF-A0A5C6RGA3-F1
#
_cell.length_a   1.000
_cell.length_b   1.000
_cell.length_c   1.000
_cell.angle_alpha   90.00
_cell.angle_beta   90.00
_cell.angle_gamma   90.00
#
_symmetry.space_group_name_H-M   'P 1'
#
loop_
_entity.id
_entity.type
_entity.pdbx_description
1 polymer ?
#
loop_
_entity_poly.entity_id
_entity_poly.type
_entity_poly.pdbx_seq_one_letter_code
_entity_poly.pdbx_strand_id
1 'polypeptide(L)' 'MNDVSIKWIEIASLISKTPYVKIKCPSCDNAFLNIFITPWQGDEPKVDIHLLCEKCNAKNVITKEVSKSNKA' A
#
# COMPACT_ATOMS: atom_id res chain seq x y z
N MET A 1 19.68 -6.94 -4.16
CA MET A 1 18.31 -6.60 -3.70
C MET A 1 17.68 -7.89 -3.23
N ASN A 2 17.08 -7.96 -2.03
CA ASN A 2 16.49 -9.21 -1.54
C ASN A 2 15.08 -9.44 -2.12
N ASP A 3 14.64 -10.69 -2.20
CA ASP A 3 13.37 -11.07 -2.83
C ASP A 3 12.15 -10.43 -2.16
N VAL A 4 12.23 -10.15 -0.86
CA VAL A 4 11.15 -9.51 -0.09
C VAL A 4 10.98 -8.04 -0.50
N SER A 5 12.07 -7.30 -0.72
CA SER A 5 12.03 -5.92 -1.19
C SER A 5 11.43 -5.81 -2.59
N ILE A 6 11.73 -6.74 -3.50
CA ILE A 6 11.13 -6.77 -4.85
C ILE A 6 9.61 -6.95 -4.75
N LYS A 7 9.15 -7.91 -3.94
CA LYS A 7 7.72 -8.15 -3.73
C LYS A 7 7.01 -6.92 -3.15
N TRP A 8 7.63 -6.18 -2.23
CA TRP A 8 7.06 -4.94 -1.72
C TRP A 8 6.89 -3.86 -2.81
N ILE A 9 7.85 -3.74 -3.73
CA ILE A 9 7.76 -2.81 -4.88
C ILE A 9 6.62 -3.20 -5.82
N GLU A 10 6.48 -4.49 -6.13
CA GLU A 10 5.39 -5.01 -6.97
C GLU A 10 4.02 -4.75 -6.35
N ILE A 11 3.89 -5.00 -5.04
CA ILE A 11 2.70 -4.69 -4.25
C ILE A 11 2.35 -3.20 -4.33
N ALA A 12 3.34 -2.31 -4.23
CA ALA A 12 3.11 -0.88 -4.33
C ALA A 12 2.60 -0.45 -5.71
N SER A 13 3.13 -1.04 -6.78
CA SER A 13 2.65 -0.84 -8.15
C SER A 13 1.19 -1.30 -8.34
N LEU A 14 0.84 -2.45 -7.75
CA LEU A 14 -0.52 -3.00 -7.80
C LEU A 14 -1.52 -2.13 -7.04
N ILE A 15 -1.20 -1.77 -5.79
CA ILE A 15 -2.07 -0.94 -4.93
C ILE A 15 -2.29 0.44 -5.53
N SER A 16 -1.27 1.02 -6.16
CA SER A 16 -1.40 2.31 -6.84
C SER A 16 -2.48 2.31 -7.92
N LYS A 17 -2.77 1.15 -8.52
CA LYS A 17 -3.82 0.96 -9.52
C LYS A 17 -5.14 0.49 -8.90
N THR A 18 -5.06 -0.36 -7.88
CA THR A 18 -6.24 -1.00 -7.26
C THR A 18 -6.05 -1.10 -5.75
N PRO A 19 -6.47 -0.09 -4.97
CA PRO A 19 -6.16 -0.01 -3.55
C PRO A 19 -6.93 -1.00 -2.66
N TYR A 20 -7.92 -1.72 -3.22
CA TYR A 20 -8.77 -2.67 -2.50
C TYR A 20 -8.40 -4.14 -2.73
N VAL A 21 -7.21 -4.43 -3.27
CA VAL A 21 -6.78 -5.79 -3.55
C VAL A 21 -6.33 -6.54 -2.29
N LYS A 22 -6.69 -7.82 -2.17
CA LYS A 22 -6.16 -8.68 -1.10
C LYS A 22 -4.75 -9.14 -1.46
N ILE A 23 -3.78 -8.82 -0.61
CA ILE A 23 -2.36 -9.12 -0.86
C ILE A 23 -1.81 -9.96 0.28
N LYS A 24 -1.11 -11.05 -0.04
CA LYS A 24 -0.37 -11.82 0.98
C LYS A 24 0.86 -11.06 1.46
N CYS A 25 1.19 -11.17 2.74
CA CYS A 25 2.37 -10.55 3.31
C CYS A 25 3.64 -11.09 2.64
N PRO A 26 4.44 -10.24 1.97
CA PRO A 26 5.63 -10.70 1.23
C PRO A 26 6.77 -11.12 2.17
N SER A 27 6.72 -10.73 3.44
CA SER A 27 7.74 -11.06 4.44
C SER A 27 7.53 -12.44 5.08
N CYS A 28 6.29 -12.91 5.24
CA CYS A 28 6.03 -14.18 5.94
C CYS A 28 5.08 -15.15 5.21
N ASP A 29 4.40 -14.74 4.14
CA ASP A 29 3.46 -15.52 3.31
C ASP A 29 2.28 -16.22 4.03
N ASN A 30 2.16 -16.00 5.34
CA ASN A 30 1.22 -16.68 6.23
C ASN A 30 -0.06 -15.89 6.55
N ALA A 31 -0.20 -14.66 6.05
CA ALA A 31 -1.37 -13.81 6.28
C ALA A 31 -1.58 -12.83 5.13
N PHE A 32 -2.80 -12.33 4.99
CA PHE A 32 -3.10 -11.19 4.14
C PHE A 32 -2.76 -9.88 4.85
N LEU A 33 -2.33 -8.87 4.10
CA LEU A 33 -2.13 -7.53 4.59
C LEU A 33 -3.49 -6.89 4.88
N ASN A 34 -3.58 -6.24 6.03
CA ASN A 34 -4.63 -5.28 6.34
C ASN A 34 -4.28 -3.96 5.65
N ILE A 35 -5.17 -3.49 4.77
CA ILE A 35 -4.95 -2.31 3.92
C ILE A 35 -5.99 -1.26 4.27
N PHE A 36 -5.53 -0.06 4.62
CA PHE A 36 -6.42 1.07 4.87
C PHE A 36 -5.78 2.37 4.40
N ILE A 37 -6.65 3.33 4.09
CA ILE A 37 -6.26 4.60 3.49
C ILE A 37 -6.55 5.71 4.49
N THR A 38 -5.58 6.59 4.73
CA THR A 38 -5.76 7.80 5.53
C THR A 38 -5.44 9.03 4.70
N PRO A 39 -6.08 10.18 4.96
CA PRO A 39 -5.63 11.45 4.40
C PRO A 39 -4.16 11.71 4.78
N TRP A 40 -3.38 12.22 3.84
CA TRP A 40 -2.05 12.75 4.15
C TRP A 40 -2.19 13.98 5.06
N GLN A 41 -1.29 14.15 6.03
CA GLN A 41 -1.38 15.25 7.01
C GLN A 41 -0.82 16.59 6.51
N GLY A 42 -0.20 16.62 5.33
CA GLY A 42 0.29 17.86 4.71
C GLY A 42 -0.77 18.57 3.88
N ASP A 43 -0.42 19.75 3.37
CA ASP A 43 -1.33 20.64 2.62
C ASP A 43 -1.65 20.15 1.19
N GLU A 44 -0.99 19.08 0.74
CA GLU A 44 -1.17 18.53 -0.61
C GLU A 44 -2.28 17.48 -0.64
N PRO A 45 -3.03 17.35 -1.76
CA PRO A 45 -4.07 16.35 -1.92
C PRO A 45 -3.44 14.96 -2.12
N LYS A 46 -2.99 14.37 -1.02
CA LYS A 46 -2.34 13.06 -0.96
C LYS A 46 -3.09 12.16 0.01
N VAL A 47 -2.91 10.86 -0.15
CA VAL A 47 -3.36 9.83 0.79
C VAL A 47 -2.21 8.89 1.12
N ASP A 48 -2.22 8.36 2.33
CA ASP A 48 -1.38 7.25 2.73
C ASP A 48 -2.17 5.95 2.67
N ILE A 49 -1.59 4.97 2.00
CA ILE A 49 -2.11 3.60 1.96
C ILE A 49 -1.21 2.77 2.87
N HIS A 50 -1.75 2.38 4.01
CA HIS A 50 -1.06 1.59 5.03
C HIS A 50 -1.21 0.10 4.72
N LEU A 51 -0.11 -0.63 4.87
CA LEU A 51 -0.01 -2.06 4.62
C LEU A 51 0.52 -2.75 5.87
N LEU A 52 -0.34 -3.44 6.61
CA LEU A 52 0.02 -4.06 7.89
C LEU A 52 -0.17 -5.58 7.86
N CYS A 53 0.83 -6.33 8.30
CA CYS A 53 0.69 -7.76 8.57
C CYS A 53 0.54 -8.01 10.07
N GLU A 54 -0.61 -8.52 10.49
CA GLU A 54 -0.88 -8.83 11.90
C GLU A 54 -0.16 -10.11 12.40
N LYS A 55 0.45 -10.87 11.49
CA LYS A 55 1.16 -12.12 11.82
C LYS A 55 2.63 -11.90 12.15
N CYS A 56 3.33 -11.06 11.40
CA CYS A 56 4.78 -10.84 11.54
C CYS A 56 5.15 -9.37 11.82
N ASN A 57 4.16 -8.50 11.99
CA ASN A 57 4.30 -7.06 12.24
C ASN A 57 5.04 -6.30 11.12
N ALA A 58 5.23 -6.91 9.94
CA ALA A 58 5.73 -6.20 8.78
C ALA A 58 4.75 -5.09 8.39
N LYS A 59 5.29 -3.90 8.15
CA LYS A 59 4.51 -2.71 7.80
C LYS A 59 5.16 -1.95 6.65
N ASN A 60 4.32 -1.38 5.80
CA ASN A 60 4.74 -0.47 4.74
C ASN A 60 3.68 0.62 4.53
N VAL A 61 4.08 1.75 3.95
CA VAL A 61 3.18 2.87 3.65
C VAL A 61 3.48 3.37 2.24
N ILE A 62 2.42 3.60 1.47
CA ILE A 62 2.52 4.17 0.13
C ILE A 62 1.77 5.49 0.12
N THR A 63 2.50 6.59 -0.07
CA THR A 63 1.90 7.91 -0.26
C THR A 63 1.59 8.12 -1.73
N LYS A 64 0.33 8.46 -2.04
CA LYS A 64 -0.14 8.67 -3.41
C LYS A 64 -0.87 10.01 -3.53
N GLU A 65 -0.59 10.74 -4.61
CA GLU A 65 -1.37 11.92 -5.00
C GLU A 65 -2.77 11.51 -5.46
N VAL A 66 -3.77 12.24 -4.94
CA VAL A 66 -5.14 12.15 -5.40
C VAL A 66 -5.26 13.07 -6.62
N SER A 67 -5.03 12.52 -7.80
CA SER A 67 -5.40 13.23 -9.03
C SER A 67 -6.91 13.42 -9.01
N LYS A 68 -7.36 14.68 -8.97
CA LYS A 68 -8.77 15.01 -9.22
C LYS A 68 -9.10 14.46 -10.60
N SER A 69 -9.93 13.41 -10.67
CA SER A 69 -10.54 13.04 -11.94
C SER A 69 -11.39 14.23 -12.38
N ASN A 70 -10.86 15.04 -13.29
CA ASN A 70 -11.66 15.96 -14.07
C ASN A 70 -12.62 15.10 -14.88
N LYS A 71 -13.86 15.00 -14.38
CA LYS A 71 -14.99 14.49 -15.13
C LYS A 71 -15.27 15.54 -16.21
N ALA A 72 -14.71 15.33 -17.40
CA ALA A 72 -15.08 16.04 -18.62
C ALA A 72 -16.43 15.51 -19.13
#